data_AF-A0A833SS82-F1
#
_entry.id   AF-A0A833SS82-F1
#
_cell.length_a   1.000
_cell.length_b   1.000
_cell.length_c   1.000
_cell.angle_alpha   90.00
_cell.angle_beta   90.00
_cell.angle_gamma   90.00
#
_symmetry.space_group_name_H-M   'P 1'
#
loop_
_entity.id
_entity.type
_entity.pdbx_description
1 polymer ?
#
loop_
_entity_poly.entity_id
_entity_poly.type
_entity_poly.pdbx_seq_one_letter_code
_entity_poly.pdbx_strand_id
1 'polypeptide(L)'
;MQATMYGMSCEIVNECASALSYNASALKHLQGVKSPNLCCALTILILGRLGTCYHNTYDWSLLLLITSGAIEMLLRAIREYEKYQGQISLSHPATMDDSALEGIDKAMLNILVKFPKLPISMDRLDELPPFRRQARRLVRSSKWLHIYEQAMMDSFDDTLALFIMHERRYKRERGLAVVKLWNCCSLAKARNT
;
A
#
# COMPACT_ATOMS: atom_id res chain seq x y z
N MET A 1 3.99 -14.26 -18.40
CA MET A 1 5.35 -14.15 -17.84
C MET A 1 6.13 -12.98 -18.43
N GLN A 2 6.22 -12.83 -19.76
CA GLN A 2 6.84 -11.66 -20.39
C GLN A 2 6.24 -10.32 -19.95
N ALA A 3 4.91 -10.16 -19.94
CA ALA A 3 4.25 -8.92 -19.50
C ALA A 3 4.60 -8.54 -18.05
N THR A 4 4.77 -9.52 -17.16
CA THR A 4 5.15 -9.30 -15.75
C THR A 4 6.60 -8.85 -15.60
N MET A 5 7.49 -9.32 -16.47
CA MET A 5 8.89 -8.86 -16.53
C MET A 5 8.99 -7.46 -17.13
N TYR A 6 8.22 -7.15 -18.18
CA TYR A 6 8.16 -5.81 -18.75
C TYR A 6 7.59 -4.78 -17.76
N GLY A 7 6.51 -5.13 -17.03
CA GLY A 7 6.00 -4.29 -15.94
C GLY A 7 7.05 -4.01 -14.86
N MET A 8 7.86 -5.03 -14.51
CA MET A 8 8.97 -4.89 -13.57
C MET A 8 10.04 -3.90 -14.07
N SER A 9 10.42 -4.02 -15.34
CA SER A 9 11.41 -3.13 -15.94
C SER A 9 10.91 -1.69 -15.99
N CYS A 10 9.64 -1.46 -16.35
CA CYS A 10 9.01 -0.14 -16.33
C CYS A 10 8.95 0.46 -14.92
N GLU A 11 8.69 -0.34 -13.89
CA GLU A 11 8.76 0.10 -12.48
C GLU A 11 10.18 0.53 -12.08
N ILE A 12 11.20 -0.22 -12.49
CA ILE A 12 12.62 0.07 -12.18
C ILE A 12 13.08 1.38 -12.81
N VAL A 13 12.58 1.71 -14.02
CA VAL A 13 12.89 2.99 -14.70
C VAL A 13 11.92 4.13 -14.35
N ASN A 14 11.09 3.94 -13.32
CA ASN A 14 10.10 4.90 -12.82
C ASN A 14 9.02 5.31 -13.85
N GLU A 15 8.79 4.49 -14.87
CA GLU A 15 7.69 4.65 -15.83
C GLU A 15 6.41 3.98 -15.31
N CYS A 16 5.87 4.51 -14.21
CA CYS A 16 4.70 3.94 -13.54
C CYS A 16 3.45 3.87 -14.45
N ALA A 17 3.27 4.84 -15.36
CA ALA A 17 2.15 4.85 -16.31
C ALA A 17 2.24 3.68 -17.32
N SER A 18 3.42 3.41 -17.86
CA SER A 18 3.68 2.26 -18.75
C SER A 18 3.50 0.93 -17.99
N ALA A 19 3.99 0.86 -16.74
CA ALA A 19 3.88 -0.32 -15.90
C ALA A 19 2.42 -0.73 -15.59
N LEU A 20 1.52 0.24 -15.41
CA LEU A 20 0.09 -0.02 -15.16
C LEU A 20 -0.54 -0.87 -16.27
N SER A 21 -0.29 -0.51 -17.53
CA SER A 21 -0.79 -1.25 -18.71
C SER A 21 -0.32 -2.71 -18.71
N TYR A 22 0.98 -2.93 -18.51
CA TYR A 22 1.57 -4.26 -18.52
C TYR A 22 1.11 -5.12 -17.34
N ASN A 23 1.03 -4.54 -16.14
CA ASN A 23 0.56 -5.25 -14.95
C ASN A 23 -0.94 -5.58 -15.04
N ALA A 24 -1.78 -4.68 -15.57
CA ALA A 24 -3.21 -4.95 -15.79
C ALA A 24 -3.43 -6.06 -16.83
N SER A 25 -2.63 -6.07 -17.91
CA SER A 25 -2.64 -7.16 -18.88
C SER A 25 -2.18 -8.48 -18.25
N ALA A 26 -1.10 -8.46 -17.47
CA ALA A 26 -0.61 -9.66 -16.77
C ALA A 26 -1.67 -10.26 -15.85
N LEU A 27 -2.44 -9.43 -15.11
CA LEU A 27 -3.52 -9.88 -14.25
C LEU A 27 -4.63 -10.61 -15.02
N LYS A 28 -5.02 -10.11 -16.21
CA LYS A 28 -6.03 -10.78 -17.06
C LYS A 28 -5.58 -12.17 -17.52
N HIS A 29 -4.29 -12.36 -17.75
CA HIS A 29 -3.73 -13.61 -18.26
C HIS A 29 -3.48 -14.65 -17.16
N LEU A 30 -3.71 -14.32 -15.88
CA LEU A 30 -3.57 -15.27 -14.77
C LEU A 30 -4.59 -16.41 -14.80
N GLN A 31 -5.72 -16.22 -15.50
CA GLN A 31 -6.72 -17.27 -15.71
C GLN A 31 -6.14 -18.54 -16.39
N GLY A 32 -5.03 -18.40 -17.12
CA GLY A 32 -4.33 -19.52 -17.77
C GLY A 32 -3.33 -20.27 -16.87
N VAL A 33 -3.10 -19.84 -15.63
CA VAL A 33 -2.13 -20.46 -14.73
C VAL A 33 -2.75 -21.68 -14.04
N LYS A 34 -2.28 -22.88 -14.42
CA LYS A 34 -2.83 -24.16 -13.94
C LYS A 34 -2.59 -24.44 -12.45
N SER A 35 -1.51 -23.92 -11.87
CA SER A 35 -1.19 -24.12 -10.45
C SER A 35 -1.92 -23.06 -9.61
N PRO A 36 -2.86 -23.44 -8.70
CA PRO A 36 -3.59 -22.49 -7.87
C PRO A 36 -2.67 -21.64 -6.99
N ASN A 37 -1.62 -22.28 -6.45
CA ASN A 37 -0.63 -21.63 -5.59
C ASN A 37 0.18 -20.58 -6.35
N LEU A 38 0.64 -20.93 -7.55
CA LEU A 38 1.37 -20.01 -8.42
C LEU A 38 0.46 -18.87 -8.91
N CYS A 39 -0.81 -19.16 -9.20
CA CYS A 39 -1.80 -18.16 -9.58
C CYS A 39 -2.03 -17.15 -8.45
N CYS A 40 -2.17 -17.63 -7.22
CA CYS A 40 -2.30 -16.78 -6.03
C CYS A 40 -1.05 -15.91 -5.82
N ALA A 41 0.14 -16.50 -5.86
CA ALA A 41 1.42 -15.81 -5.74
C ALA A 41 1.56 -14.66 -6.75
N LEU A 42 1.29 -14.95 -8.02
CA LEU A 42 1.37 -13.97 -9.10
C LEU A 42 0.29 -12.90 -8.97
N THR A 43 -0.90 -13.26 -8.49
CA THR A 43 -1.99 -12.31 -8.22
C THR A 43 -1.57 -11.30 -7.15
N ILE A 44 -1.06 -11.76 -6.01
CA ILE A 44 -0.58 -10.89 -4.92
C ILE A 44 0.50 -9.95 -5.43
N LEU A 45 1.48 -10.49 -6.16
CA LEU A 45 2.60 -9.72 -6.69
C LEU A 45 2.14 -8.64 -7.70
N ILE A 46 1.28 -9.00 -8.65
CA ILE A 46 0.78 -8.05 -9.67
C ILE A 46 -0.10 -6.97 -9.03
N LEU A 47 -0.95 -7.34 -8.06
CA LEU A 47 -1.79 -6.38 -7.35
C LEU A 47 -0.97 -5.41 -6.50
N GLY A 48 0.07 -5.89 -5.80
CA GLY A 48 0.98 -5.03 -5.03
C GLY A 48 1.74 -4.03 -5.91
N ARG A 49 2.10 -4.46 -7.13
CA ARG A 49 2.73 -3.62 -8.15
C ARG A 49 1.80 -2.56 -8.71
N LEU A 50 0.58 -2.93 -9.08
CA LEU A 50 -0.46 -1.98 -9.49
C LEU A 50 -0.70 -0.92 -8.41
N GLY A 51 -0.85 -1.34 -7.15
CA GLY A 51 -1.01 -0.41 -6.03
C GLY A 51 0.18 0.56 -5.87
N THR A 52 1.40 0.07 -6.08
CA THR A 52 2.60 0.92 -6.04
C THR A 52 2.64 1.91 -7.21
N CYS A 53 2.35 1.46 -8.43
CA CYS A 53 2.34 2.32 -9.62
C CYS A 53 1.27 3.42 -9.50
N TYR A 54 0.08 3.06 -9.03
CA TYR A 54 -1.01 4.00 -8.77
C TYR A 54 -0.64 5.05 -7.72
N HIS A 55 0.05 4.65 -6.64
CA HIS A 55 0.56 5.59 -5.64
C HIS A 55 1.55 6.61 -6.22
N ASN A 56 2.39 6.18 -7.16
CA ASN A 56 3.49 6.99 -7.70
C ASN A 56 3.07 7.88 -8.90
N THR A 57 1.94 7.61 -9.55
CA THR A 57 1.36 8.51 -10.55
C THR A 57 0.66 9.69 -9.87
N TYR A 58 1.43 10.74 -9.58
CA TYR A 58 0.99 11.99 -8.95
C TYR A 58 0.11 12.84 -9.89
N ASP A 59 -1.20 12.60 -9.87
CA ASP A 59 -2.18 13.59 -10.30
C ASP A 59 -3.26 13.76 -9.22
N TRP A 60 -3.18 14.88 -8.49
CA TRP A 60 -4.00 15.18 -7.30
C TRP A 60 -5.51 15.21 -7.61
N SER A 61 -5.88 15.43 -8.87
CA SER A 61 -7.28 15.46 -9.32
C SER A 61 -7.87 14.06 -9.56
N LEU A 62 -7.03 13.09 -9.92
CA LEU A 62 -7.39 11.66 -10.04
C LEU A 62 -7.04 10.84 -8.79
N LEU A 63 -6.36 11.45 -7.82
CA LEU A 63 -5.86 10.81 -6.61
C LEU A 63 -6.95 10.02 -5.88
N LEU A 64 -8.16 10.55 -5.73
CA LEU A 64 -9.22 9.84 -4.99
C LEU A 64 -9.65 8.53 -5.68
N LEU A 65 -9.74 8.53 -7.02
CA LEU A 65 -10.14 7.37 -7.80
C LEU A 65 -8.99 6.35 -7.90
N ILE A 66 -7.79 6.84 -8.17
CA ILE A 66 -6.56 6.04 -8.29
C ILE A 66 -6.20 5.37 -6.96
N THR A 67 -6.29 6.12 -5.86
CA THR A 67 -5.92 5.64 -4.53
C THR A 67 -7.00 4.69 -3.96
N SER A 68 -8.27 4.90 -4.30
CA SER A 68 -9.34 3.92 -4.02
C SER A 68 -9.13 2.61 -4.77
N GLY A 69 -8.77 2.68 -6.06
CA GLY A 69 -8.39 1.51 -6.85
C GLY A 69 -7.15 0.80 -6.27
N ALA A 70 -6.13 1.55 -5.84
CA ALA A 70 -4.95 0.99 -5.20
C ALA A 70 -5.28 0.26 -3.88
N ILE A 71 -6.11 0.88 -3.02
CA ILE A 71 -6.59 0.25 -1.78
C ILE A 71 -7.38 -1.03 -2.08
N GLU A 72 -8.28 -0.99 -3.07
CA GLU A 72 -9.04 -2.17 -3.48
C GLU A 72 -8.12 -3.32 -3.93
N MET A 73 -7.12 -3.02 -4.76
CA MET A 73 -6.16 -4.02 -5.24
C MET A 73 -5.30 -4.59 -4.10
N LEU A 74 -4.84 -3.76 -3.16
CA LEU A 74 -4.06 -4.24 -2.00
C LEU A 74 -4.92 -5.07 -1.05
N LEU A 75 -6.17 -4.65 -0.77
CA LEU A 75 -7.12 -5.44 0.02
C LEU A 75 -7.44 -6.78 -0.66
N ARG A 76 -7.55 -6.79 -1.99
CA ARG A 76 -7.72 -8.03 -2.74
C ARG A 76 -6.50 -8.94 -2.62
N ALA A 77 -5.28 -8.40 -2.69
CA ALA A 77 -4.06 -9.17 -2.48
C ALA A 77 -4.00 -9.79 -1.08
N ILE A 78 -4.37 -9.03 -0.05
CA ILE A 78 -4.45 -9.51 1.33
C ILE A 78 -5.44 -10.68 1.45
N ARG A 79 -6.64 -10.55 0.87
CA ARG A 79 -7.65 -11.62 0.89
C ARG A 79 -7.19 -12.88 0.17
N GLU A 80 -6.47 -12.74 -0.94
CA GLU A 80 -5.89 -13.90 -1.64
C GLU A 80 -4.79 -14.57 -0.80
N TYR A 81 -3.95 -13.77 -0.12
CA TYR A 81 -2.94 -14.30 0.80
C TYR A 81 -3.56 -15.02 2.02
N GLU A 82 -4.68 -14.51 2.57
CA GLU A 82 -5.43 -15.18 3.63
C GLU A 82 -5.96 -16.56 3.20
N LYS A 83 -6.55 -16.63 2.00
CA LYS A 83 -6.99 -17.91 1.43
C LYS A 83 -5.82 -18.88 1.27
N TYR A 84 -4.69 -18.37 0.80
CA TYR A 84 -3.47 -19.13 0.62
C TYR A 84 -2.92 -19.70 1.95
N GLN A 85 -2.81 -18.88 3.00
CA GLN A 85 -2.42 -19.35 4.33
C GLN A 85 -3.37 -20.43 4.87
N GLY A 86 -4.68 -20.27 4.65
CA GLY A 86 -5.67 -21.30 5.01
C GLY A 86 -5.47 -22.61 4.26
N GLN A 87 -5.18 -22.56 2.95
CA GLN A 87 -4.93 -23.75 2.13
C GLN A 87 -3.64 -24.48 2.54
N ILE A 88 -2.57 -23.76 2.89
CA ILE A 88 -1.33 -24.36 3.40
C ILE A 88 -1.59 -25.05 4.74
N SER A 89 -2.34 -24.41 5.63
CA SER A 89 -2.64 -24.97 6.96
C SER A 89 -3.42 -26.29 6.88
N LEU A 90 -4.14 -26.53 5.78
CA LEU A 90 -4.94 -27.73 5.54
C LEU A 90 -4.24 -28.79 4.68
N SER A 91 -3.13 -28.47 4.01
CA SER A 91 -2.44 -29.38 3.09
C SER A 91 -1.26 -30.09 3.77
N HIS A 92 -1.01 -31.35 3.39
CA HIS A 92 0.14 -32.11 3.90
C HIS A 92 1.46 -31.46 3.43
N PRO A 93 2.51 -31.45 4.27
CA PRO A 93 3.74 -30.63 4.09
C PRO A 93 4.61 -30.97 2.87
N ALA A 94 4.17 -31.83 1.96
CA ALA A 94 4.98 -32.41 0.89
C ALA A 94 4.92 -31.67 -0.46
N THR A 95 4.19 -30.56 -0.61
CA THR A 95 3.83 -30.06 -1.96
C THR A 95 4.25 -28.63 -2.32
N MET A 96 4.88 -27.88 -1.43
CA MET A 96 5.37 -26.53 -1.76
C MET A 96 6.88 -26.38 -1.59
N ASP A 97 7.48 -25.78 -2.61
CA ASP A 97 8.84 -25.26 -2.58
C ASP A 97 8.92 -24.11 -1.56
N ASP A 98 9.77 -24.26 -0.54
CA ASP A 98 10.01 -23.28 0.51
C ASP A 98 10.47 -21.92 -0.08
N SER A 99 11.17 -21.92 -1.21
CA SER A 99 11.59 -20.70 -1.93
C SER A 99 10.41 -19.92 -2.50
N ALA A 100 9.43 -20.63 -3.08
CA ALA A 100 8.21 -20.00 -3.59
C ALA A 100 7.37 -19.40 -2.45
N LEU A 101 7.30 -20.09 -1.30
CA LEU A 101 6.63 -19.60 -0.10
C LEU A 101 7.29 -18.31 0.43
N GLU A 102 8.62 -18.31 0.52
CA GLU A 102 9.39 -17.12 0.94
C GLU A 102 9.15 -15.94 -0.02
N GLY A 103 9.07 -16.18 -1.33
CA GLY A 103 8.77 -15.15 -2.33
C GLY A 103 7.40 -14.50 -2.15
N ILE A 104 6.38 -15.31 -1.83
CA ILE A 104 5.01 -14.82 -1.57
C ILE A 104 4.98 -14.01 -0.28
N ASP A 105 5.63 -14.51 0.77
CA ASP A 105 5.73 -13.82 2.05
C ASP A 105 6.42 -12.46 1.88
N LYS A 106 7.54 -12.38 1.15
CA LYS A 106 8.20 -11.10 0.81
C LYS A 106 7.29 -10.14 0.04
N ALA A 107 6.53 -10.65 -0.94
CA ALA A 107 5.58 -9.81 -1.68
C ALA A 107 4.48 -9.26 -0.76
N MET A 108 3.99 -10.08 0.16
CA MET A 108 2.99 -9.69 1.15
C MET A 108 3.54 -8.66 2.14
N LEU A 109 4.77 -8.84 2.65
CA LEU A 109 5.43 -7.89 3.54
C LEU A 109 5.49 -6.48 2.90
N ASN A 110 5.87 -6.41 1.62
CA ASN A 110 5.90 -5.16 0.87
C ASN A 110 4.52 -4.49 0.77
N ILE A 111 3.45 -5.26 0.62
CA ILE A 111 2.08 -4.74 0.59
C ILE A 111 1.69 -4.19 1.98
N LEU A 112 1.98 -4.94 3.05
CA LEU A 112 1.63 -4.54 4.42
C LEU A 112 2.34 -3.26 4.86
N VAL A 113 3.60 -3.05 4.44
CA VAL A 113 4.36 -1.83 4.73
C VAL A 113 3.87 -0.63 3.93
N LYS A 114 3.36 -0.84 2.71
CA LYS A 114 2.92 0.26 1.83
C LYS A 114 1.49 0.69 2.08
N PHE A 115 0.61 -0.24 2.44
CA PHE A 115 -0.81 0.02 2.65
C PHE A 115 -1.11 1.25 3.54
N PRO A 116 -0.45 1.46 4.70
CA PRO A 116 -0.84 2.52 5.64
C PRO A 116 -0.71 3.91 5.01
N LYS A 117 0.23 4.08 4.08
CA LYS A 117 0.48 5.34 3.37
C LYS A 117 -0.75 5.80 2.56
N LEU A 118 -1.56 4.86 2.07
CA LEU A 118 -2.70 5.19 1.20
C LEU A 118 -3.89 5.75 1.99
N PRO A 119 -4.47 5.08 3.02
CA PRO A 119 -5.52 5.70 3.84
C PRO A 119 -5.05 7.00 4.49
N ILE A 120 -3.78 7.08 4.91
CA ILE A 120 -3.17 8.30 5.42
C ILE A 120 -3.24 9.44 4.40
N SER A 121 -2.84 9.20 3.15
CA SER A 121 -2.88 10.23 2.10
C SER A 121 -4.31 10.70 1.73
N MET A 122 -5.33 9.93 2.10
CA MET A 122 -6.73 10.23 1.87
C MET A 122 -7.49 10.66 3.13
N ASP A 123 -6.79 10.91 4.24
CA ASP A 123 -7.38 11.28 5.55
C ASP A 123 -8.39 10.24 6.09
N ARG A 124 -8.23 8.96 5.73
CA ARG A 124 -9.04 7.81 6.19
C ARG A 124 -8.36 7.08 7.34
N LEU A 125 -8.07 7.81 8.42
CA LEU A 125 -7.30 7.29 9.56
C LEU A 125 -8.05 6.21 10.35
N ASP A 126 -9.37 6.18 10.28
CA ASP A 126 -10.24 5.19 10.92
C ASP A 126 -10.04 3.76 10.40
N GLU A 127 -9.52 3.61 9.18
CA GLU A 127 -9.21 2.31 8.57
C GLU A 127 -7.88 1.70 9.05
N LEU A 128 -7.03 2.51 9.68
CA LEU A 128 -5.68 2.09 10.10
C LEU A 128 -5.69 1.12 11.29
N PRO A 129 -6.45 1.34 12.40
CA PRO A 129 -6.48 0.39 13.51
C PRO A 129 -6.98 -1.03 13.15
N PRO A 130 -8.10 -1.22 12.42
CA PRO A 130 -8.54 -2.55 12.03
C PRO A 130 -7.53 -3.22 11.08
N PHE A 131 -6.96 -2.46 10.14
CA PHE A 131 -5.92 -2.98 9.25
C PHE A 131 -4.67 -3.41 10.02
N ARG A 132 -4.18 -2.59 10.96
CA ARG A 132 -3.00 -2.92 11.78
C ARG A 132 -3.18 -4.25 12.52
N ARG A 133 -4.38 -4.48 13.08
CA ARG A 133 -4.72 -5.77 13.72
C ARG A 133 -4.73 -6.93 12.73
N GLN A 134 -5.27 -6.73 11.53
CA GLN A 134 -5.27 -7.75 10.49
C GLN A 134 -3.83 -8.08 10.04
N ALA A 135 -3.04 -7.07 9.71
CA ALA A 135 -1.64 -7.21 9.29
C ALA A 135 -0.80 -7.94 10.34
N ARG A 136 -0.96 -7.61 11.62
CA ARG A 136 -0.29 -8.30 12.73
C ARG A 136 -0.66 -9.78 12.79
N ARG A 137 -1.93 -10.14 12.60
CA ARG A 137 -2.37 -11.54 12.57
C ARG A 137 -1.74 -12.30 11.41
N LEU A 138 -1.75 -11.71 10.21
CA LEU A 138 -1.18 -12.33 8.99
C LEU A 138 0.31 -12.61 9.11
N VAL A 139 1.04 -11.67 9.69
CA VAL A 139 2.48 -11.80 9.90
C VAL A 139 2.78 -12.90 10.91
N ARG A 140 2.02 -12.98 12.01
CA ARG A 140 2.18 -14.02 13.03
C ARG A 140 1.83 -15.42 12.55
N SER A 141 0.86 -15.54 11.65
CA SER A 141 0.42 -16.84 11.11
C SER A 141 1.34 -17.40 10.03
N SER A 142 2.32 -16.64 9.53
CA SER A 142 3.25 -17.12 8.50
C SER A 142 4.58 -17.62 9.09
N LYS A 143 5.07 -18.70 8.48
CA LYS A 143 6.37 -19.32 8.77
C LYS A 143 7.54 -18.33 8.60
N TRP A 144 7.51 -17.46 7.59
CA TRP A 144 8.63 -16.54 7.33
C TRP A 144 8.37 -15.11 7.77
N LEU A 145 7.11 -14.66 7.79
CA LEU A 145 6.82 -13.26 8.10
C LEU A 145 6.99 -12.94 9.58
N HIS A 146 6.76 -13.89 10.49
CA HIS A 146 6.75 -13.62 11.93
C HIS A 146 8.05 -12.97 12.44
N ILE A 147 9.19 -13.25 11.80
CA ILE A 147 10.49 -12.64 12.14
C ILE A 147 10.51 -11.12 11.89
N TYR A 148 9.64 -10.62 11.03
CA TYR A 148 9.49 -9.20 10.68
C TYR A 148 8.33 -8.51 11.43
N GLU A 149 7.65 -9.18 12.37
CA GLU A 149 6.48 -8.61 13.06
C GLU A 149 6.78 -7.24 13.65
N GLN A 150 7.83 -7.17 14.48
CA GLN A 150 8.16 -5.96 15.22
C GLN A 150 8.54 -4.82 14.26
N ALA A 151 9.47 -5.07 13.34
CA ALA A 151 9.90 -4.09 12.35
C ALA A 151 8.74 -3.56 11.49
N MET A 152 7.79 -4.42 11.13
CA MET A 152 6.63 -4.00 10.35
C MET A 152 5.65 -3.15 11.17
N MET A 153 5.38 -3.53 12.43
CA MET A 153 4.54 -2.73 13.34
C MET A 153 5.17 -1.37 13.64
N ASP A 154 6.49 -1.31 13.84
CA ASP A 154 7.22 -0.06 14.07
C ASP A 154 7.14 0.83 12.83
N SER A 155 7.40 0.28 11.63
CA SER A 155 7.25 1.03 10.38
C SER A 155 5.84 1.57 10.16
N PHE A 156 4.80 0.83 10.59
CA PHE A 156 3.42 1.28 10.53
C PHE A 156 3.19 2.48 11.44
N ASP A 157 3.58 2.35 12.71
CA ASP A 157 3.37 3.36 13.73
C ASP A 157 4.18 4.64 13.43
N ASP A 158 5.40 4.50 12.93
CA ASP A 158 6.25 5.61 12.47
C ASP A 158 5.61 6.37 11.30
N THR A 159 5.04 5.65 10.33
CA THR A 159 4.37 6.28 9.17
C THR A 159 3.18 7.13 9.64
N LEU A 160 2.38 6.60 10.58
CA LEU A 160 1.25 7.33 11.15
C LEU A 160 1.72 8.54 11.97
N ALA A 161 2.75 8.37 12.80
CA ALA A 161 3.31 9.44 13.62
C ALA A 161 3.83 10.59 12.76
N LEU A 162 4.59 10.28 11.70
CA LEU A 162 5.10 11.27 10.75
C LEU A 162 3.96 12.06 10.09
N PHE A 163 2.89 11.39 9.65
CA PHE A 163 1.73 12.07 9.08
C PHE A 163 1.09 13.05 10.08
N ILE A 164 0.80 12.59 11.31
CA ILE A 164 0.20 13.43 12.35
C ILE A 164 1.09 14.64 12.65
N MET A 165 2.41 14.46 12.68
CA MET A 165 3.36 15.57 12.88
C MET A 165 3.31 16.58 11.74
N HIS A 166 3.30 16.12 10.48
CA HIS A 166 3.19 16.98 9.30
C HIS A 166 1.87 17.76 9.28
N GLU A 167 0.75 17.09 9.53
CA GLU A 167 -0.57 17.71 9.55
C GLU A 167 -0.68 18.79 10.65
N ARG A 168 -0.18 18.50 11.86
CA ARG A 168 -0.11 19.48 12.96
C ARG A 168 0.78 20.68 12.63
N ARG A 169 1.86 20.49 11.87
CA ARG A 169 2.72 21.59 11.43
C ARG A 169 2.00 22.45 10.39
N TYR A 170 1.38 21.82 9.39
CA TYR A 170 0.59 22.52 8.37
C TYR A 170 -0.56 23.35 8.96
N LYS A 171 -1.34 22.78 9.90
CA LYS A 171 -2.42 23.50 10.59
C LYS A 171 -1.91 24.70 11.40
N ARG A 172 -0.75 24.57 12.06
CA ARG A 172 -0.10 25.68 12.78
C ARG A 172 0.34 26.79 11.84
N GLU A 173 0.95 26.46 10.71
CA GLU A 173 1.40 27.44 9.72
C GLU A 173 0.23 28.18 9.06
N ARG A 174 -0.87 27.48 8.75
CA ARG A 174 -2.12 28.11 8.26
C ARG A 174 -2.76 29.00 9.33
N GLY A 175 -2.85 28.55 10.57
CA GLY A 175 -3.37 29.36 11.68
C GLY A 175 -2.56 30.63 11.90
N LEU A 176 -1.23 30.53 11.87
CA LEU A 176 -0.32 31.69 11.94
C LEU A 176 -0.48 32.65 10.75
N ALA A 177 -0.73 32.13 9.54
CA ALA A 177 -1.01 32.96 8.36
C ALA A 177 -2.33 33.73 8.49
N VAL A 178 -3.38 33.09 9.01
CA VAL A 178 -4.67 33.76 9.28
C VAL A 178 -4.53 34.84 10.35
N VAL A 179 -3.81 34.58 11.43
CA VAL A 179 -3.54 35.58 12.49
C VAL A 179 -2.72 36.75 11.95
N LYS A 180 -1.70 36.51 11.12
CA LYS A 180 -0.93 37.58 10.47
C LYS A 180 -1.80 38.43 9.54
N LEU A 181 -2.66 37.81 8.72
CA LEU A 181 -3.58 38.53 7.85
C LEU A 181 -4.58 39.37 8.64
N TRP A 182 -5.12 38.85 9.74
CA TRP A 182 -6.03 39.58 10.61
C TRP A 182 -5.36 40.78 11.30
N ASN A 183 -4.12 40.61 11.77
CA ASN A 183 -3.32 41.68 12.35
C ASN A 183 -2.94 42.76 11.32
N CYS A 184 -2.63 42.38 10.08
CA CYS A 184 -2.38 43.34 9.00
C CYS A 184 -3.65 44.13 8.63
N CYS A 185 -4.81 43.49 8.54
CA CYS A 185 -6.07 44.15 8.25
C CYS A 185 -6.54 45.09 9.36
N SER A 186 -6.31 44.73 10.64
CA SER A 186 -6.66 45.57 11.78
C SER A 186 -5.71 46.77 11.94
N LEU A 187 -4.41 46.60 11.68
CA LEU A 187 -3.44 47.72 11.63
C LEU A 187 -3.72 48.68 10.46
N ALA A 188 -4.16 48.18 9.31
CA ALA A 188 -4.56 49.01 8.17
C ALA A 188 -5.82 49.84 8.45
N LYS A 189 -6.77 49.30 9.23
CA LYS A 189 -7.98 50.02 9.66
C LYS A 189 -7.67 51.12 10.68
N ALA A 190 -6.71 50.90 11.58
CA ALA A 190 -6.34 51.88 12.61
C ALA A 190 -5.50 53.06 12.09
N ARG A 191 -4.93 52.98 10.87
CA ARG A 191 -4.19 54.09 10.24
C ARG A 191 -5.05 55.03 9.40
N ASN A 192 -6.32 54.70 9.17
CA ASN A 192 -7.27 55.47 8.37
C ASN A 192 -8.35 56.20 9.22
N THR A 193 -8.11 56.33 10.52
CA THR A 193 -8.90 57.11 11.50
C THR A 193 -7.99 58.10 12.19
#